data_AF-A0A285LZC0-F1
#
_entry.id   AF-A0A285LZC0-F1
#
_cell.length_a   1.000
_cell.length_b   1.000
_cell.length_c   1.000
_cell.angle_alpha   90.00
_cell.angle_beta   90.00
_cell.angle_gamma   90.00
#
_symmetry.space_group_name_H-M   'P 1'
#
loop_
_entity.id
_entity.type
_entity.pdbx_description
1 polymer ?
#
loop_
_entity_poly.entity_id
_entity_poly.type
_entity_poly.pdbx_seq_one_letter_code
_entity_poly.pdbx_strand_id
1 'polypeptide(L)'
;MTDGTPRCWDLLDDLARAVATAIAAAVPASLRELGPDLARTLLATRPADQPITPIDVVEPMRIPTRAGEIGARLYRRNPSGLAPALLYLHGGGFVLGTLDGVDELCRAIAARSGWAVLSLEYRLAPENPYPAALEDAVDAFAWLHESATGLGIDPGTIAVGGDSAGGNLAAALCLVQRDGGGPMPAAQVLAYPAVDDRFARDSWTEFADAPLLTAADAKWSYEQYVGADRRVPADVLAAPMRAESLRGLPPALVVTAEVDPIRDDAEAYAARLEAEGVPATVIRYDGVFHGFFTEVGVFAQTGRAIDAVCEFLDRSSSCDVDGDADPDEVHAEVVV
;
A
#
# COMPACT_ATOMS: atom_id res chain seq x y z
N MET A 1 -26.78 28.23 4.75
CA MET A 1 -26.47 27.62 3.44
C MET A 1 -25.60 26.43 3.76
N THR A 2 -26.09 25.20 3.61
CA THR A 2 -25.22 24.02 3.66
C THR A 2 -24.24 24.17 2.50
N ASP A 3 -22.95 24.21 2.78
CA ASP A 3 -21.90 24.65 1.85
C ASP A 3 -21.65 23.71 0.64
N GLY A 4 -22.53 22.73 0.40
CA GLY A 4 -22.40 21.77 -0.69
C GLY A 4 -21.38 20.67 -0.40
N THR A 5 -20.69 20.68 0.74
CA THR A 5 -19.73 19.66 1.13
C THR A 5 -20.44 18.35 1.50
N PRO A 6 -19.93 17.19 1.05
CA PRO A 6 -20.50 15.89 1.43
C PRO A 6 -20.51 15.65 2.94
N ARG A 7 -21.54 14.96 3.45
CA ARG A 7 -21.69 14.70 4.89
C ARG A 7 -20.53 13.92 5.51
N CYS A 8 -19.89 13.04 4.75
CA CYS A 8 -18.75 12.28 5.25
C CYS A 8 -17.55 13.16 5.66
N TRP A 9 -17.48 14.40 5.16
CA TRP A 9 -16.42 15.34 5.54
C TRP A 9 -16.60 15.85 6.98
N ASP A 10 -17.78 15.64 7.59
CA ASP A 10 -18.05 15.97 8.99
C ASP A 10 -17.30 15.12 10.01
N LEU A 11 -16.72 14.01 9.57
CA LEU A 11 -15.86 13.17 10.37
C LEU A 11 -14.39 13.58 10.30
N LEU A 12 -14.00 14.46 9.38
CA LEU A 12 -12.61 14.87 9.20
C LEU A 12 -12.14 15.85 10.28
N ASP A 13 -10.92 15.65 10.75
CA ASP A 13 -10.20 16.64 11.55
C ASP A 13 -10.04 17.95 10.76
N ASP A 14 -9.95 19.08 11.47
CA ASP A 14 -9.88 20.42 10.84
C ASP A 14 -8.79 20.52 9.77
N LEU A 15 -7.61 19.92 10.02
CA LEU A 15 -6.51 19.92 9.05
C LEU A 15 -6.81 19.03 7.84
N ALA A 16 -7.36 17.84 8.07
CA ALA A 16 -7.75 16.94 6.97
C ALA A 16 -8.83 17.57 6.09
N ARG A 17 -9.82 18.24 6.69
CA ARG A 17 -10.84 19.00 5.95
C ARG A 17 -10.23 20.16 5.15
N ALA A 18 -9.28 20.89 5.71
CA ALA A 18 -8.59 21.97 5.00
C ALA A 18 -7.79 21.46 3.79
N VAL A 19 -7.06 20.36 3.95
CA VAL A 19 -6.33 19.70 2.85
C VAL A 19 -7.29 19.18 1.79
N ALA A 20 -8.37 18.49 2.19
CA ALA A 20 -9.42 18.02 1.30
C ALA A 20 -10.03 19.16 0.47
N THR A 21 -10.28 20.32 1.09
CA THR A 21 -10.79 21.52 0.41
C THR A 21 -9.78 22.06 -0.60
N ALA A 22 -8.49 22.09 -0.24
CA ALA A 22 -7.43 22.54 -1.14
C ALA A 22 -7.27 21.62 -2.36
N ILE A 23 -7.33 20.30 -2.16
CA ILE A 23 -7.31 19.30 -3.24
C ILE A 23 -8.51 19.50 -4.17
N ALA A 24 -9.71 19.61 -3.63
CA ALA A 24 -10.93 19.83 -4.44
C ALA A 24 -10.89 21.14 -5.23
N ALA A 25 -10.23 22.18 -4.73
CA ALA A 25 -10.03 23.42 -5.46
C ALA A 25 -8.96 23.31 -6.57
N ALA A 26 -7.93 22.49 -6.35
CA ALA A 26 -6.83 22.29 -7.30
C ALA A 26 -7.18 21.30 -8.44
N VAL A 27 -8.08 20.35 -8.18
CA VAL A 27 -8.49 19.29 -9.10
C VAL A 27 -9.97 19.48 -9.44
N PRO A 28 -10.30 20.24 -10.50
CA PRO A 28 -11.66 20.77 -10.71
C PRO A 28 -12.67 19.74 -11.23
N ALA A 29 -12.24 18.50 -11.49
CA ALA A 29 -13.07 17.43 -12.04
C ALA A 29 -12.60 16.07 -11.50
N SER A 30 -13.46 15.07 -11.58
CA SER A 30 -13.16 13.71 -11.11
C SER A 30 -12.10 13.02 -11.97
N LEU A 31 -11.43 11.99 -11.43
CA LEU A 31 -10.38 11.25 -12.15
C LEU A 31 -10.89 10.70 -13.48
N ARG A 32 -12.11 10.16 -13.49
CA ARG A 32 -12.76 9.64 -14.70
C ARG A 32 -13.03 10.71 -15.77
N GLU A 33 -13.25 11.96 -15.38
CA GLU A 33 -13.53 13.07 -16.30
C GLU A 33 -12.23 13.66 -16.87
N LEU A 34 -11.18 13.72 -16.06
CA LEU A 34 -9.85 14.16 -16.50
C LEU A 34 -9.21 13.12 -17.45
N GLY A 35 -9.45 11.84 -17.20
CA GLY A 35 -8.74 10.75 -17.85
C GLY A 35 -7.27 10.62 -17.39
N PRO A 36 -6.57 9.55 -17.79
CA PRO A 36 -5.25 9.20 -17.23
C PRO A 36 -4.20 10.31 -17.39
N ASP A 37 -4.00 10.83 -18.61
CA ASP A 37 -2.91 11.76 -18.90
C ASP A 37 -3.02 13.09 -18.14
N LEU A 38 -4.22 13.67 -18.11
CA LEU A 38 -4.46 14.93 -17.41
C LEU A 38 -4.46 14.72 -15.89
N ALA A 39 -5.05 13.62 -15.39
CA ALA A 39 -5.00 13.28 -13.98
C ALA A 39 -3.55 13.11 -13.49
N ARG A 40 -2.71 12.37 -14.23
CA ARG A 40 -1.27 12.23 -13.93
C ARG A 40 -0.56 13.58 -13.91
N THR A 41 -0.87 14.46 -14.86
CA THR A 41 -0.23 15.80 -14.92
C THR A 41 -0.63 16.68 -13.73
N LEU A 42 -1.90 16.69 -13.34
CA LEU A 42 -2.42 17.53 -12.26
C LEU A 42 -2.07 17.00 -10.86
N LEU A 43 -2.01 15.68 -10.71
CA LEU A 43 -1.72 15.00 -9.44
C LEU A 43 -0.26 14.56 -9.30
N ALA A 44 0.60 14.90 -10.28
CA ALA A 44 2.02 14.63 -10.21
C ALA A 44 2.61 15.35 -8.99
N THR A 45 2.98 14.55 -7.99
CA THR A 45 3.72 15.03 -6.84
C THR A 45 5.18 15.19 -7.26
N ARG A 46 5.78 16.32 -6.90
CA ARG A 46 7.22 16.56 -7.08
C ARG A 46 7.90 16.41 -5.73
N PRO A 47 9.08 15.79 -5.68
CA PRO A 47 9.83 15.72 -4.43
C PRO A 47 10.17 17.15 -3.99
N ALA A 48 10.11 17.40 -2.69
CA ALA A 48 10.53 18.69 -2.15
C ALA A 48 12.03 18.89 -2.42
N ASP A 49 12.44 20.14 -2.69
CA ASP A 49 13.86 20.50 -2.87
C ASP A 49 14.71 20.07 -1.66
N GLN A 50 14.08 20.06 -0.47
CA GLN A 50 14.63 19.52 0.76
C GLN A 50 13.61 18.52 1.35
N PRO A 51 13.89 17.21 1.29
CA PRO A 51 13.08 16.20 1.96
C PRO A 51 12.96 16.48 3.46
N ILE A 52 11.81 16.14 4.05
CA ILE A 52 11.57 16.31 5.48
C ILE A 52 12.46 15.32 6.26
N THR A 53 12.56 14.09 5.75
CA THR A 53 13.32 13.02 6.38
C THR A 53 14.67 12.83 5.70
N PRO A 54 15.79 13.16 6.39
CA PRO A 54 17.11 12.83 5.90
C PRO A 54 17.36 11.32 5.94
N ILE A 55 18.03 10.80 4.92
CA ILE A 55 18.51 9.42 4.89
C ILE A 55 19.84 9.34 4.14
N ASP A 56 20.69 8.40 4.52
CA ASP A 56 22.07 8.30 4.03
C ASP A 56 22.15 7.99 2.53
N VAL A 57 21.32 7.07 2.05
CA VAL A 57 21.33 6.60 0.66
C VAL A 57 19.95 6.70 0.04
N VAL A 58 19.89 7.34 -1.11
CA VAL A 58 18.75 7.32 -2.04
C VAL A 58 19.31 7.08 -3.44
N GLU A 59 19.07 5.89 -3.98
CA GLU A 59 19.71 5.42 -5.21
C GLU A 59 18.64 5.01 -6.24
N PRO A 60 18.66 5.58 -7.46
CA PRO A 60 17.83 5.09 -8.54
C PRO A 60 18.34 3.72 -9.03
N MET A 61 17.42 2.79 -9.22
CA MET A 61 17.69 1.42 -9.63
C MET A 61 16.96 1.09 -10.93
N ARG A 62 17.49 0.12 -11.68
CA ARG A 62 16.80 -0.53 -12.81
C ARG A 62 16.64 -2.00 -12.49
N ILE A 63 15.41 -2.47 -12.54
CA ILE A 63 15.05 -3.84 -12.16
C ILE A 63 14.70 -4.61 -13.43
N PRO A 64 15.38 -5.72 -13.74
CA PRO A 64 15.00 -6.57 -14.86
C PRO A 64 13.66 -7.26 -14.58
N THR A 65 12.80 -7.30 -15.59
CA THR A 65 11.50 -7.98 -15.55
C THR A 65 11.31 -8.81 -16.82
N ARG A 66 10.29 -9.66 -16.84
CA ARG A 66 9.90 -10.43 -18.04
C ARG A 66 9.56 -9.54 -19.25
N ALA A 67 9.20 -8.28 -18.98
CA ALA A 67 8.80 -7.30 -20.00
C ALA A 67 9.92 -6.29 -20.34
N GLY A 68 11.12 -6.45 -19.77
CA GLY A 68 12.27 -5.58 -20.01
C GLY A 68 12.90 -5.11 -18.71
N GLU A 69 12.88 -3.80 -18.46
CA GLU A 69 13.34 -3.22 -17.20
C GLU A 69 12.37 -2.15 -16.73
N ILE A 70 12.22 -2.02 -15.42
CA ILE A 70 11.45 -0.95 -14.76
C ILE A 70 12.33 -0.15 -13.80
N GLY A 71 11.91 1.08 -13.49
CA GLY A 71 12.58 1.92 -12.50
C GLY A 71 12.28 1.47 -11.07
N ALA A 72 13.20 1.77 -10.17
CA ALA A 72 12.96 1.69 -8.73
C ALA A 72 13.82 2.73 -8.00
N ARG A 73 13.54 2.95 -6.71
CA ARG A 73 14.38 3.77 -5.83
C ARG A 73 14.67 3.03 -4.53
N LEU A 74 15.95 2.85 -4.23
CA LEU A 74 16.43 2.23 -3.00
C LEU A 74 16.74 3.31 -1.96
N TYR A 75 16.12 3.17 -0.78
CA TYR A 75 16.33 4.02 0.39
C TYR A 75 16.93 3.17 1.49
N ARG A 76 18.03 3.61 2.10
CA ARG A 76 18.62 2.92 3.26
C ARG A 76 19.52 3.83 4.07
N ARG A 77 19.66 3.48 5.35
CA ARG A 77 20.77 3.97 6.17
C ARG A 77 22.08 3.36 5.66
N ASN A 78 23.22 3.98 6.01
CA ASN A 78 24.54 3.44 5.70
C ASN A 78 24.67 2.05 6.35
N PRO A 79 24.87 0.98 5.55
CA PRO A 79 24.83 -0.38 6.08
C PRO A 79 26.06 -0.66 6.96
N SER A 80 25.84 -1.30 8.10
CA SER A 80 26.90 -1.94 8.91
C SER A 80 26.86 -3.48 8.83
N GLY A 81 26.08 -4.02 7.88
CA GLY A 81 25.80 -5.44 7.69
C GLY A 81 24.65 -5.64 6.71
N LEU A 82 24.08 -6.85 6.67
CA LEU A 82 22.83 -7.09 5.94
C LEU A 82 21.66 -6.49 6.71
N ALA A 83 20.80 -5.74 6.01
CA ALA A 83 19.59 -5.15 6.57
C ALA A 83 18.34 -5.87 6.04
N PRO A 84 17.25 -5.96 6.82
CA PRO A 84 15.97 -6.38 6.28
C PRO A 84 15.47 -5.36 5.24
N ALA A 85 14.57 -5.79 4.35
CA ALA A 85 14.08 -4.93 3.27
C ALA A 85 12.56 -4.97 3.08
N LEU A 86 11.99 -3.84 2.68
CA LEU A 86 10.61 -3.69 2.27
C LEU A 86 10.56 -3.36 0.78
N LEU A 87 9.95 -4.24 -0.02
CA LEU A 87 9.53 -3.90 -1.38
C LEU A 87 8.25 -3.06 -1.27
N TYR A 88 8.31 -1.78 -1.65
CA TYR A 88 7.19 -0.85 -1.55
C TYR A 88 6.55 -0.60 -2.92
N LEU A 89 5.24 -0.76 -2.99
CA LEU A 89 4.41 -0.57 -4.17
C LEU A 89 3.50 0.63 -3.92
N HIS A 90 3.64 1.69 -4.72
CA HIS A 90 2.87 2.92 -4.51
C HIS A 90 1.39 2.75 -4.87
N GLY A 91 0.53 3.61 -4.33
CA GLY A 91 -0.88 3.72 -4.73
C GLY A 91 -1.10 4.49 -6.03
N GLY A 92 -2.33 4.97 -6.22
CA GLY A 92 -2.73 5.72 -7.43
C GLY A 92 -3.72 4.98 -8.33
N GLY A 93 -4.47 4.00 -7.80
CA GLY A 93 -5.51 3.31 -8.54
C GLY A 93 -5.01 2.59 -9.79
N PHE A 94 -3.76 2.10 -9.77
CA PHE A 94 -3.06 1.46 -10.90
C PHE A 94 -2.83 2.35 -12.13
N VAL A 95 -3.34 3.58 -12.10
CA VAL A 95 -3.32 4.54 -13.22
C VAL A 95 -2.37 5.69 -12.95
N LEU A 96 -2.25 6.07 -11.68
CA LEU A 96 -1.45 7.17 -11.17
C LEU A 96 -0.33 6.63 -10.26
N GLY A 97 0.39 7.57 -9.64
CA GLY A 97 1.46 7.28 -8.69
C GLY A 97 2.82 7.25 -9.38
N THR A 98 3.85 7.61 -8.60
CA THR A 98 5.24 7.66 -9.04
C THR A 98 6.13 7.39 -7.83
N LEU A 99 7.41 7.14 -8.08
CA LEU A 99 8.43 7.10 -7.03
C LEU A 99 8.49 8.39 -6.20
N ASP A 100 8.15 9.54 -6.81
CA ASP A 100 8.17 10.84 -6.14
C ASP A 100 6.98 11.04 -5.20
N GLY A 101 5.81 10.48 -5.53
CA GLY A 101 4.62 10.58 -4.68
C GLY A 101 4.73 9.85 -3.34
N VAL A 102 5.64 8.87 -3.25
CA VAL A 102 5.89 8.10 -2.02
C VAL A 102 7.31 8.29 -1.48
N ASP A 103 8.08 9.24 -2.03
CA ASP A 103 9.49 9.43 -1.68
C ASP A 103 9.69 9.70 -0.20
N GLU A 104 8.90 10.62 0.35
CA GLU A 104 9.00 11.01 1.75
C GLU A 104 8.55 9.88 2.69
N LEU A 105 7.54 9.10 2.30
CA LEU A 105 7.09 7.93 3.06
C LEU A 105 8.17 6.84 3.10
N CYS A 106 8.76 6.50 1.94
CA CYS A 106 9.84 5.53 1.84
C CYS A 106 11.07 5.97 2.65
N ARG A 107 11.42 7.26 2.61
CA ARG A 107 12.46 7.83 3.48
C ARG A 107 12.11 7.67 4.96
N ALA A 108 10.90 8.03 5.36
CA ALA A 108 10.46 7.95 6.74
C ALA A 108 10.51 6.52 7.30
N ILE A 109 10.01 5.54 6.53
CA ILE A 109 10.06 4.12 6.93
C ILE A 109 11.52 3.65 7.03
N ALA A 110 12.33 3.86 6.00
CA ALA A 110 13.72 3.39 5.98
C ALA A 110 14.57 4.07 7.07
N ALA A 111 14.38 5.38 7.24
CA ALA A 111 15.10 6.16 8.24
C ALA A 111 14.66 5.80 9.66
N ARG A 112 13.42 5.38 9.93
CA ARG A 112 12.97 5.07 11.31
C ARG A 112 13.21 3.61 11.69
N SER A 113 12.89 2.67 10.81
CA SER A 113 13.03 1.22 11.05
C SER A 113 14.46 0.71 10.85
N GLY A 114 15.27 1.38 10.04
CA GLY A 114 16.56 0.84 9.59
C GLY A 114 16.44 -0.25 8.52
N TRP A 115 15.23 -0.61 8.10
CA TRP A 115 14.99 -1.44 6.93
C TRP A 115 15.40 -0.69 5.67
N ALA A 116 15.95 -1.41 4.69
CA ALA A 116 16.03 -0.88 3.33
C ALA A 116 14.61 -0.83 2.74
N VAL A 117 14.29 0.19 1.95
CA VAL A 117 13.03 0.27 1.21
C VAL A 117 13.35 0.35 -0.27
N LEU A 118 12.83 -0.58 -1.06
CA LEU A 118 12.90 -0.54 -2.52
C LEU A 118 11.52 -0.16 -3.06
N SER A 119 11.34 1.09 -3.48
CA SER A 119 10.09 1.56 -4.10
C SER A 119 10.09 1.25 -5.58
N LEU A 120 9.04 0.64 -6.10
CA LEU A 120 8.95 0.18 -7.48
C LEU A 120 8.16 1.13 -8.39
N GLU A 121 8.66 1.39 -9.60
CA GLU A 121 7.96 2.13 -10.67
C GLU A 121 7.33 1.13 -11.65
N TYR A 122 6.31 0.41 -11.19
CA TYR A 122 5.65 -0.63 -11.98
C TYR A 122 4.83 -0.03 -13.15
N ARG A 123 4.58 -0.82 -14.19
CA ARG A 123 3.80 -0.38 -15.36
C ARG A 123 2.35 -0.06 -14.98
N LEU A 124 1.86 1.08 -15.48
CA LEU A 124 0.52 1.58 -15.17
C LEU A 124 -0.51 1.23 -16.24
N ALA A 125 -1.76 1.11 -15.79
CA ALA A 125 -2.94 1.09 -16.62
C ALA A 125 -3.32 2.52 -17.08
N PRO A 126 -4.03 2.69 -18.21
CA PRO A 126 -4.56 1.65 -19.10
C PRO A 126 -3.56 1.14 -20.15
N GLU A 127 -2.36 1.71 -20.23
CA GLU A 127 -1.35 1.30 -21.23
C GLU A 127 -0.90 -0.14 -21.02
N ASN A 128 -0.84 -0.57 -19.76
CA ASN A 128 -0.45 -1.91 -19.34
C ASN A 128 -1.50 -2.41 -18.32
N PRO A 129 -2.67 -2.90 -18.77
CA PRO A 129 -3.67 -3.44 -17.87
C PRO A 129 -3.15 -4.71 -17.16
N TYR A 130 -3.94 -5.20 -16.20
CA TYR A 130 -3.71 -6.46 -15.51
C TYR A 130 -3.37 -7.59 -16.52
N PRO A 131 -2.34 -8.41 -16.25
CA PRO A 131 -1.59 -8.51 -14.99
C PRO A 131 -0.27 -7.69 -14.92
N ALA A 132 -0.02 -6.74 -15.82
CA ALA A 132 1.32 -6.16 -16.00
C ALA A 132 1.99 -5.60 -14.73
N ALA A 133 1.27 -4.81 -13.93
CA ALA A 133 1.79 -4.26 -12.67
C ALA A 133 2.12 -5.35 -11.63
N LEU A 134 1.33 -6.42 -11.58
CA LEU A 134 1.57 -7.55 -10.67
C LEU A 134 2.77 -8.38 -11.13
N GLU A 135 2.91 -8.60 -12.44
CA GLU A 135 4.08 -9.29 -12.99
C GLU A 135 5.37 -8.52 -12.68
N ASP A 136 5.35 -7.20 -12.80
CA ASP A 136 6.47 -6.33 -12.43
C ASP A 136 6.82 -6.45 -10.94
N ALA A 137 5.83 -6.47 -10.06
CA ALA A 137 6.04 -6.63 -8.63
C ALA A 137 6.63 -8.01 -8.28
N VAL A 138 6.11 -9.08 -8.90
CA VAL A 138 6.62 -10.46 -8.70
C VAL A 138 8.05 -10.60 -9.21
N ASP A 139 8.35 -10.09 -10.40
CA ASP A 139 9.69 -10.15 -10.97
C ASP A 139 10.68 -9.30 -10.14
N ALA A 140 10.25 -8.13 -9.64
CA ALA A 140 11.07 -7.30 -8.77
C ALA A 140 11.36 -7.95 -7.41
N PHE A 141 10.39 -8.65 -6.83
CA PHE A 141 10.58 -9.38 -5.59
C PHE A 141 11.56 -10.56 -5.77
N ALA A 142 11.42 -11.32 -6.85
CA ALA A 142 12.36 -12.39 -7.20
C ALA A 142 13.78 -11.84 -7.39
N TRP A 143 13.93 -10.77 -8.17
CA TRP A 143 15.21 -10.10 -8.37
C TRP A 143 15.82 -9.58 -7.06
N LEU A 144 15.00 -9.02 -6.17
CA LEU A 144 15.45 -8.50 -4.88
C LEU A 144 16.00 -9.62 -4.00
N HIS A 145 15.33 -10.77 -3.95
CA HIS A 145 15.85 -11.96 -3.25
C HIS A 145 17.18 -12.43 -3.82
N GLU A 146 17.30 -12.53 -5.16
CA GLU A 146 18.52 -12.99 -5.83
C GLU A 146 19.70 -12.02 -5.65
N SER A 147 19.41 -10.71 -5.61
CA SER A 147 20.42 -9.64 -5.51
C SER A 147 20.69 -9.18 -4.08
N ALA A 148 19.93 -9.69 -3.09
CA ALA A 148 19.87 -9.17 -1.72
C ALA A 148 21.24 -8.94 -1.09
N THR A 149 22.08 -9.98 -1.01
CA THR A 149 23.40 -9.90 -0.38
C THR A 149 24.30 -8.87 -1.06
N GLY A 150 24.23 -8.74 -2.39
CA GLY A 150 25.00 -7.74 -3.15
C GLY A 150 24.53 -6.30 -2.88
N LEU A 151 23.26 -6.15 -2.51
CA LEU A 151 22.66 -4.88 -2.07
C LEU A 151 22.82 -4.64 -0.56
N GLY A 152 23.48 -5.54 0.19
CA GLY A 152 23.55 -5.45 1.65
C GLY A 152 22.19 -5.68 2.32
N ILE A 153 21.33 -6.48 1.71
CA ILE A 153 20.01 -6.88 2.21
C ILE A 153 20.06 -8.35 2.63
N ASP A 154 19.37 -8.68 3.71
CA ASP A 154 19.17 -10.06 4.14
C ASP A 154 18.03 -10.70 3.32
N PRO A 155 18.31 -11.71 2.47
CA PRO A 155 17.27 -12.40 1.70
C PRO A 155 16.26 -13.16 2.55
N GLY A 156 16.54 -13.41 3.84
CA GLY A 156 15.59 -14.07 4.76
C GLY A 156 14.47 -13.13 5.26
N THR A 157 14.72 -11.82 5.28
CA THR A 157 13.81 -10.82 5.86
C THR A 157 13.44 -9.75 4.85
N ILE A 158 12.73 -10.17 3.79
CA ILE A 158 12.16 -9.27 2.79
C ILE A 158 10.64 -9.24 2.97
N ALA A 159 10.10 -8.10 3.37
CA ALA A 159 8.66 -7.84 3.42
C ALA A 159 8.18 -7.18 2.12
N VAL A 160 6.87 -7.23 1.88
CA VAL A 160 6.21 -6.46 0.83
C VAL A 160 5.22 -5.48 1.45
N GLY A 161 5.02 -4.33 0.83
CA GLY A 161 4.00 -3.41 1.28
C GLY A 161 3.61 -2.39 0.24
N GLY A 162 2.55 -1.66 0.53
CA GLY A 162 2.07 -0.63 -0.35
C GLY A 162 0.78 0.01 0.14
N ASP A 163 0.41 1.09 -0.52
CA ASP A 163 -0.80 1.85 -0.24
C ASP A 163 -1.82 1.69 -1.37
N SER A 164 -3.11 1.64 -1.03
CA SER A 164 -4.21 1.62 -2.01
C SER A 164 -4.07 0.49 -3.04
N ALA A 165 -3.89 0.83 -4.32
CA ALA A 165 -3.57 -0.09 -5.40
C ALA A 165 -2.27 -0.88 -5.17
N GLY A 166 -1.23 -0.26 -4.60
CA GLY A 166 0.00 -0.95 -4.21
C GLY A 166 -0.20 -1.96 -3.09
N GLY A 167 -1.12 -1.68 -2.16
CA GLY A 167 -1.56 -2.64 -1.15
C GLY A 167 -2.28 -3.86 -1.75
N ASN A 168 -3.07 -3.66 -2.82
CA ASN A 168 -3.62 -4.77 -3.61
C ASN A 168 -2.50 -5.61 -4.24
N LEU A 169 -1.54 -4.97 -4.91
CA LEU A 169 -0.42 -5.67 -5.56
C LEU A 169 0.42 -6.46 -4.53
N ALA A 170 0.65 -5.91 -3.34
CA ALA A 170 1.36 -6.57 -2.25
C ALA A 170 0.64 -7.85 -1.79
N ALA A 171 -0.68 -7.76 -1.55
CA ALA A 171 -1.50 -8.91 -1.18
C ALA A 171 -1.56 -9.97 -2.30
N ALA A 172 -1.70 -9.55 -3.56
CA ALA A 172 -1.70 -10.43 -4.71
C ALA A 172 -0.35 -11.14 -4.91
N LEU A 173 0.76 -10.43 -4.71
CA LEU A 173 2.10 -11.01 -4.75
C LEU A 173 2.26 -12.13 -3.72
N CYS A 174 1.77 -11.94 -2.48
CA CYS A 174 1.79 -12.99 -1.46
C CYS A 174 1.03 -14.26 -1.91
N LEU A 175 -0.11 -14.10 -2.60
CA LEU A 175 -0.86 -15.22 -3.18
C LEU A 175 -0.03 -15.94 -4.26
N VAL A 176 0.59 -15.18 -5.18
CA VAL A 176 1.46 -15.74 -6.23
C VAL A 176 2.60 -16.55 -5.64
N GLN A 177 3.29 -16.03 -4.62
CA GLN A 177 4.43 -16.71 -4.01
C GLN A 177 4.03 -18.00 -3.29
N ARG A 178 2.91 -17.96 -2.55
CA ARG A 178 2.37 -19.15 -1.88
C ARG A 178 2.02 -20.23 -2.89
N ASP A 179 1.29 -19.88 -3.94
CA ASP A 179 0.79 -20.85 -4.91
C ASP A 179 1.89 -21.35 -5.87
N GLY A 180 2.93 -20.54 -6.08
CA GLY A 180 4.10 -20.89 -6.88
C GLY A 180 5.20 -21.65 -6.13
N GLY A 181 5.12 -21.74 -4.79
CA GLY A 181 6.15 -22.36 -3.95
C GLY A 181 7.47 -21.57 -3.89
N GLY A 182 7.42 -20.27 -4.17
CA GLY A 182 8.57 -19.36 -4.12
C GLY A 182 8.90 -18.92 -2.68
N PRO A 183 9.95 -18.08 -2.50
CA PRO A 183 10.19 -17.45 -1.21
C PRO A 183 8.98 -16.56 -0.85
N MET A 184 8.49 -16.74 0.37
CA MET A 184 7.40 -15.92 0.91
C MET A 184 7.96 -14.59 1.44
N PRO A 185 7.24 -13.47 1.25
CA PRO A 185 7.55 -12.26 2.00
C PRO A 185 7.49 -12.52 3.51
N ALA A 186 8.39 -11.95 4.28
CA ALA A 186 8.41 -12.08 5.75
C ALA A 186 7.17 -11.46 6.41
N ALA A 187 6.63 -10.40 5.80
CA ALA A 187 5.41 -9.72 6.24
C ALA A 187 4.76 -8.96 5.07
N GLN A 188 3.50 -8.57 5.24
CA GLN A 188 2.77 -7.68 4.33
C GLN A 188 2.26 -6.42 5.04
N VAL A 189 2.66 -5.24 4.58
CA VAL A 189 2.20 -3.93 5.09
C VAL A 189 1.20 -3.32 4.11
N LEU A 190 -0.07 -3.26 4.48
CA LEU A 190 -1.17 -2.91 3.61
C LEU A 190 -1.88 -1.64 4.09
N ALA A 191 -1.56 -0.49 3.51
CA ALA A 191 -2.30 0.74 3.79
C ALA A 191 -3.53 0.84 2.87
N TYR A 192 -4.72 0.77 3.46
CA TYR A 192 -6.05 0.83 2.83
C TYR A 192 -6.09 0.07 1.49
N PRO A 193 -5.78 -1.24 1.47
CA PRO A 193 -5.56 -1.97 0.23
C PRO A 193 -6.86 -2.19 -0.56
N ALA A 194 -6.81 -2.00 -1.88
CA ALA A 194 -7.97 -2.18 -2.78
C ALA A 194 -8.21 -3.66 -3.15
N VAL A 195 -8.65 -4.48 -2.19
CA VAL A 195 -8.61 -5.96 -2.28
C VAL A 195 -9.87 -6.65 -2.80
N ASP A 196 -10.99 -5.96 -2.92
CA ASP A 196 -12.29 -6.51 -3.36
C ASP A 196 -12.83 -5.70 -4.57
N ASP A 197 -13.52 -6.38 -5.49
CA ASP A 197 -14.11 -5.82 -6.71
C ASP A 197 -15.65 -5.85 -6.68
N ARG A 198 -16.25 -6.24 -5.55
CA ARG A 198 -17.72 -6.32 -5.41
C ARG A 198 -18.37 -4.96 -5.15
N PHE A 199 -17.62 -4.00 -4.59
CA PHE A 199 -18.06 -2.63 -4.34
C PHE A 199 -19.37 -2.51 -3.56
N ALA A 200 -19.54 -3.36 -2.54
CA ALA A 200 -20.84 -3.64 -1.94
C ALA A 200 -20.95 -3.35 -0.43
N ARG A 201 -19.83 -3.13 0.27
CA ARG A 201 -19.84 -2.88 1.72
C ARG A 201 -20.32 -1.47 2.04
N ASP A 202 -20.68 -1.24 3.29
CA ASP A 202 -21.32 -0.01 3.74
C ASP A 202 -20.45 1.23 3.47
N SER A 203 -19.13 1.14 3.65
CA SER A 203 -18.18 2.22 3.33
C SER A 203 -18.30 2.75 1.90
N TRP A 204 -18.66 1.91 0.91
CA TRP A 204 -18.86 2.34 -0.48
C TRP A 204 -20.02 3.31 -0.66
N THR A 205 -21.02 3.25 0.24
CA THR A 205 -22.18 4.14 0.24
C THR A 205 -21.98 5.29 1.23
N GLU A 206 -21.47 4.99 2.43
CA GLU A 206 -21.23 5.98 3.49
C GLU A 206 -20.20 7.04 3.08
N PHE A 207 -19.14 6.61 2.39
CA PHE A 207 -18.01 7.46 1.98
C PHE A 207 -17.90 7.57 0.45
N ALA A 208 -19.04 7.47 -0.25
CA ALA A 208 -19.07 7.54 -1.72
C ALA A 208 -18.42 8.81 -2.28
N ASP A 209 -18.51 9.91 -1.54
CA ASP A 209 -18.00 11.24 -1.91
C ASP A 209 -16.82 11.67 -1.01
N ALA A 210 -16.04 10.71 -0.49
CA ALA A 210 -14.83 11.00 0.29
C ALA A 210 -13.84 11.88 -0.50
N PRO A 211 -13.03 12.71 0.18
CA PRO A 211 -11.98 13.47 -0.48
C PRO A 211 -10.95 12.55 -1.13
N LEU A 212 -10.32 13.04 -2.21
CA LEU A 212 -9.30 12.38 -3.02
C LEU A 212 -9.79 11.12 -3.79
N LEU A 213 -10.54 10.24 -3.14
CA LEU A 213 -11.06 9.00 -3.73
C LEU A 213 -12.57 8.91 -3.53
N THR A 214 -13.32 9.17 -4.60
CA THR A 214 -14.75 8.86 -4.64
C THR A 214 -14.98 7.39 -4.96
N ALA A 215 -16.11 6.82 -4.55
CA ALA A 215 -16.52 5.47 -4.95
C ALA A 215 -16.60 5.30 -6.48
N ALA A 216 -16.99 6.35 -7.20
CA ALA A 216 -17.05 6.34 -8.65
C ALA A 216 -15.64 6.29 -9.28
N ASP A 217 -14.69 7.05 -8.73
CA ASP A 217 -13.32 7.08 -9.22
C ASP A 217 -12.57 5.79 -8.88
N ALA A 218 -12.79 5.21 -7.70
CA ALA A 218 -12.25 3.89 -7.34
C ALA A 218 -12.70 2.80 -8.33
N LYS A 219 -13.99 2.78 -8.68
CA LYS A 219 -14.53 1.86 -9.69
C LYS A 219 -13.90 2.09 -11.06
N TRP A 220 -13.80 3.35 -11.48
CA TRP A 220 -13.18 3.69 -12.75
C TRP A 220 -11.71 3.26 -12.82
N SER A 221 -10.93 3.49 -11.75
CA SER A 221 -9.54 3.03 -11.63
C SER A 221 -9.44 1.51 -11.74
N TYR A 222 -10.34 0.77 -11.09
CA TYR A 222 -10.40 -0.69 -11.23
C TYR A 222 -10.71 -1.10 -12.67
N GLU A 223 -11.61 -0.41 -13.38
CA GLU A 223 -11.90 -0.68 -14.78
C GLU A 223 -10.71 -0.44 -15.71
N GLN A 224 -9.91 0.59 -15.45
CA GLN A 224 -8.67 0.81 -16.19
C GLN A 224 -7.68 -0.32 -15.92
N TYR A 225 -7.56 -0.73 -14.65
CA TYR A 225 -6.67 -1.79 -14.22
C TYR A 225 -6.99 -3.12 -14.88
N VAL A 226 -8.22 -3.62 -14.79
CA VAL A 226 -8.58 -4.92 -15.39
C VAL A 226 -8.69 -4.88 -16.92
N GLY A 227 -8.80 -3.67 -17.49
CA GLY A 227 -8.91 -3.46 -18.93
C GLY A 227 -10.26 -3.88 -19.52
N ALA A 228 -10.43 -3.63 -20.82
CA ALA A 228 -11.67 -3.90 -21.55
C ALA A 228 -12.01 -5.41 -21.63
N ASP A 229 -11.00 -6.28 -21.56
CA ASP A 229 -11.14 -7.73 -21.63
C ASP A 229 -11.46 -8.37 -20.27
N ARG A 230 -11.92 -7.58 -19.29
CA ARG A 230 -12.23 -8.05 -17.93
C ARG A 230 -13.13 -9.28 -17.93
N ARG A 231 -12.74 -10.30 -17.15
CA ARG A 231 -13.57 -11.47 -16.88
C ARG A 231 -14.45 -11.20 -15.65
N VAL A 232 -15.65 -11.76 -15.63
CA VAL A 232 -16.58 -11.71 -14.49
C VAL A 232 -16.92 -13.14 -14.07
N PRO A 233 -16.60 -13.57 -12.83
CA PRO A 233 -15.87 -12.82 -11.80
C PRO A 233 -14.44 -12.48 -12.21
N ALA A 234 -13.87 -11.43 -11.62
CA ALA A 234 -12.47 -11.07 -11.85
C ALA A 234 -11.54 -12.21 -11.41
N ASP A 235 -10.35 -12.23 -12.01
CA ASP A 235 -9.27 -13.11 -11.58
C ASP A 235 -8.94 -12.84 -10.10
N VAL A 236 -8.67 -13.91 -9.35
CA VAL A 236 -8.34 -13.85 -7.92
C VAL A 236 -7.18 -12.92 -7.65
N LEU A 237 -6.19 -12.87 -8.54
CA LEU A 237 -5.01 -12.02 -8.35
C LEU A 237 -5.29 -10.54 -8.63
N ALA A 238 -6.36 -10.20 -9.36
CA ALA A 238 -6.80 -8.82 -9.52
C ALA A 238 -7.66 -8.34 -8.32
N ALA A 239 -8.28 -9.26 -7.59
CA ALA A 239 -9.08 -8.99 -6.41
C ALA A 239 -8.79 -10.04 -5.31
N PRO A 240 -7.71 -9.89 -4.53
CA PRO A 240 -7.23 -10.88 -3.55
C PRO A 240 -8.28 -11.42 -2.57
N MET A 241 -9.30 -10.62 -2.25
CA MET A 241 -10.45 -11.04 -1.44
C MET A 241 -11.22 -12.23 -2.04
N ARG A 242 -11.04 -12.53 -3.33
CA ARG A 242 -11.65 -13.68 -4.02
C ARG A 242 -10.89 -14.99 -3.87
N ALA A 243 -9.67 -14.98 -3.32
CA ALA A 243 -8.89 -16.21 -3.16
C ALA A 243 -9.71 -17.28 -2.43
N GLU A 244 -9.58 -18.55 -2.81
CA GLU A 244 -10.30 -19.64 -2.14
C GLU A 244 -9.84 -19.81 -0.69
N SER A 245 -8.55 -19.53 -0.44
CA SER A 245 -7.90 -19.59 0.85
C SER A 245 -6.86 -18.48 0.97
N LEU A 246 -6.75 -17.88 2.14
CA LEU A 246 -5.68 -16.99 2.58
C LEU A 246 -4.71 -17.69 3.54
N ARG A 247 -4.92 -18.97 3.87
CA ARG A 247 -3.98 -19.76 4.69
C ARG A 247 -2.58 -19.72 4.11
N GLY A 248 -1.58 -19.63 4.98
CA GLY A 248 -0.16 -19.64 4.59
C GLY A 248 0.35 -18.33 3.97
N LEU A 249 -0.46 -17.27 3.98
CA LEU A 249 0.04 -15.92 3.71
C LEU A 249 0.83 -15.37 4.91
N PRO A 250 1.73 -14.40 4.71
CA PRO A 250 2.57 -13.88 5.78
C PRO A 250 1.78 -12.96 6.71
N PRO A 251 2.27 -12.70 7.94
CA PRO A 251 1.66 -11.77 8.87
C PRO A 251 1.36 -10.41 8.22
N ALA A 252 0.23 -9.82 8.56
CA ALA A 252 -0.25 -8.59 7.93
C ALA A 252 -0.45 -7.45 8.92
N LEU A 253 0.00 -6.25 8.56
CA LEU A 253 -0.49 -5.00 9.14
C LEU A 253 -1.40 -4.33 8.13
N VAL A 254 -2.65 -4.08 8.51
CA VAL A 254 -3.63 -3.35 7.69
C VAL A 254 -3.93 -2.01 8.35
N VAL A 255 -3.58 -0.92 7.66
CA VAL A 255 -3.86 0.44 8.10
C VAL A 255 -5.06 0.96 7.34
N THR A 256 -6.09 1.49 7.98
CA THR A 256 -7.27 2.06 7.29
C THR A 256 -7.53 3.50 7.69
N ALA A 257 -8.20 4.25 6.82
CA ALA A 257 -8.73 5.58 7.12
C ALA A 257 -10.23 5.47 7.44
N GLU A 258 -10.73 6.30 8.36
CA GLU A 258 -12.15 6.32 8.71
C GLU A 258 -13.03 6.72 7.53
N VAL A 259 -12.65 7.77 6.79
CA VAL A 259 -13.41 8.34 5.68
C VAL A 259 -12.85 7.85 4.34
N ASP A 260 -13.08 6.57 4.05
CA ASP A 260 -12.56 5.91 2.85
C ASP A 260 -13.58 4.91 2.28
N PRO A 261 -13.96 4.99 0.99
CA PRO A 261 -14.88 4.04 0.38
C PRO A 261 -14.40 2.59 0.44
N ILE A 262 -13.09 2.33 0.44
CA ILE A 262 -12.52 0.98 0.45
C ILE A 262 -12.16 0.46 1.85
N ARG A 263 -12.47 1.24 2.91
CA ARG A 263 -12.18 0.89 4.30
C ARG A 263 -12.68 -0.51 4.67
N ASP A 264 -13.97 -0.77 4.49
CA ASP A 264 -14.56 -2.01 4.98
C ASP A 264 -14.06 -3.24 4.21
N ASP A 265 -13.61 -3.07 2.95
CA ASP A 265 -13.02 -4.17 2.17
C ASP A 265 -11.64 -4.56 2.72
N ALA A 266 -10.82 -3.55 3.06
CA ALA A 266 -9.52 -3.75 3.69
C ALA A 266 -9.64 -4.44 5.05
N GLU A 267 -10.56 -3.97 5.90
CA GLU A 267 -10.78 -4.55 7.23
C GLU A 267 -11.37 -5.96 7.16
N ALA A 268 -12.30 -6.19 6.22
CA ALA A 268 -12.82 -7.53 5.99
C ALA A 268 -11.73 -8.50 5.50
N TYR A 269 -10.73 -8.02 4.75
CA TYR A 269 -9.61 -8.86 4.31
C TYR A 269 -8.72 -9.25 5.48
N ALA A 270 -8.43 -8.33 6.40
CA ALA A 270 -7.73 -8.64 7.65
C ALA A 270 -8.52 -9.63 8.52
N ALA A 271 -9.82 -9.39 8.73
CA ALA A 271 -10.66 -10.31 9.50
C ALA A 271 -10.67 -11.72 8.87
N ARG A 272 -10.61 -11.80 7.53
CA ARG A 272 -10.51 -13.06 6.81
C ARG A 272 -9.13 -13.72 6.99
N LEU A 273 -8.03 -12.97 6.95
CA LEU A 273 -6.69 -13.48 7.27
C LEU A 273 -6.69 -14.14 8.66
N GLU A 274 -7.20 -13.45 9.69
CA GLU A 274 -7.28 -13.98 11.06
C GLU A 274 -8.16 -15.24 11.14
N ALA A 275 -9.35 -15.21 10.53
CA ALA A 275 -10.26 -16.36 10.50
C ALA A 275 -9.64 -17.60 9.82
N GLU A 276 -8.68 -17.39 8.92
CA GLU A 276 -7.94 -18.45 8.25
C GLU A 276 -6.60 -18.78 8.93
N GLY A 277 -6.29 -18.17 10.07
CA GLY A 277 -5.11 -18.47 10.88
C GLY A 277 -3.83 -17.75 10.44
N VAL A 278 -3.95 -16.67 9.67
CA VAL A 278 -2.84 -15.76 9.38
C VAL A 278 -2.88 -14.60 10.38
N PRO A 279 -1.78 -14.32 11.13
CA PRO A 279 -1.73 -13.18 12.02
C PRO A 279 -1.98 -11.88 11.25
N ALA A 280 -2.99 -11.11 11.64
CA ALA A 280 -3.22 -9.79 11.09
C ALA A 280 -3.49 -8.78 12.20
N THR A 281 -3.14 -7.52 11.97
CA THR A 281 -3.44 -6.42 12.86
C THR A 281 -4.08 -5.31 12.04
N VAL A 282 -5.22 -4.79 12.49
CA VAL A 282 -5.89 -3.66 11.86
C VAL A 282 -5.71 -2.42 12.72
N ILE A 283 -5.31 -1.30 12.12
CA ILE A 283 -5.30 0.00 12.77
C ILE A 283 -6.06 0.98 11.90
N ARG A 284 -7.26 1.36 12.36
CA ARG A 284 -8.02 2.46 11.76
C ARG A 284 -7.56 3.80 12.33
N TYR A 285 -7.36 4.76 11.44
CA TYR A 285 -7.09 6.15 11.80
C TYR A 285 -8.33 7.00 11.53
N ASP A 286 -8.88 7.53 12.61
CA ASP A 286 -10.03 8.44 12.59
C ASP A 286 -9.61 9.86 12.19
N GLY A 287 -10.57 10.63 11.66
CA GLY A 287 -10.38 12.01 11.27
C GLY A 287 -9.66 12.22 9.93
N VAL A 288 -9.31 11.15 9.22
CA VAL A 288 -8.56 11.19 7.94
C VAL A 288 -9.28 10.44 6.82
N PHE A 289 -8.85 10.72 5.59
CA PHE A 289 -9.40 10.13 4.37
C PHE A 289 -8.34 9.30 3.62
N HIS A 290 -8.78 8.62 2.55
CA HIS A 290 -7.90 7.85 1.67
C HIS A 290 -6.65 8.64 1.25
N GLY A 291 -5.47 8.00 1.24
CA GLY A 291 -4.22 8.66 0.86
C GLY A 291 -3.46 9.33 2.01
N PHE A 292 -4.03 9.42 3.23
CA PHE A 292 -3.35 10.08 4.35
C PHE A 292 -1.96 9.52 4.66
N PHE A 293 -1.72 8.23 4.39
CA PHE A 293 -0.47 7.56 4.76
C PHE A 293 0.73 8.10 3.98
N THR A 294 0.53 8.70 2.81
CA THR A 294 1.61 9.32 2.02
C THR A 294 1.86 10.78 2.39
N GLU A 295 0.98 11.41 3.16
CA GLU A 295 1.03 12.83 3.55
C GLU A 295 1.94 13.06 4.77
N VAL A 296 3.21 12.69 4.63
CA VAL A 296 4.21 12.78 5.71
C VAL A 296 4.46 14.22 6.11
N GLY A 297 4.44 14.49 7.42
CA GLY A 297 4.61 15.83 7.98
C GLY A 297 3.36 16.70 7.91
N VAL A 298 2.27 16.22 7.31
CA VAL A 298 0.97 16.92 7.26
C VAL A 298 0.06 16.41 8.37
N PHE A 299 -0.28 15.12 8.39
CA PHE A 299 -1.17 14.56 9.41
C PHE A 299 -0.40 13.88 10.54
N ALA A 300 -0.84 14.13 11.79
CA ALA A 300 -0.28 13.43 12.95
C ALA A 300 -0.54 11.92 12.88
N GLN A 301 -1.67 11.53 12.28
CA GLN A 301 -2.07 10.16 11.96
C GLN A 301 -1.00 9.46 11.11
N THR A 302 -0.44 10.15 10.11
CA THR A 302 0.60 9.59 9.23
C THR A 302 1.86 9.23 10.01
N GLY A 303 2.29 10.12 10.92
CA GLY A 303 3.42 9.83 11.81
C GLY A 303 3.19 8.57 12.65
N ARG A 304 2.01 8.45 13.28
CA ARG A 304 1.61 7.26 14.06
C ARG A 304 1.51 5.99 13.22
N ALA A 305 0.99 6.09 12.00
CA ALA A 305 0.91 4.96 11.07
C ALA A 305 2.30 4.46 10.68
N ILE A 306 3.24 5.36 10.39
CA ILE A 306 4.64 4.99 10.11
C ILE A 306 5.29 4.36 11.35
N ASP A 307 5.02 4.85 12.56
CA ASP A 307 5.51 4.22 13.81
C ASP A 307 5.01 2.78 13.93
N ALA A 308 3.71 2.56 13.75
CA ALA A 308 3.12 1.23 13.79
C ALA A 308 3.72 0.28 12.72
N VAL A 309 4.01 0.80 11.53
CA VAL A 309 4.70 0.05 10.47
C VAL A 309 6.11 -0.35 10.89
N CYS A 310 6.90 0.58 11.44
CA CYS A 310 8.24 0.27 11.93
C CYS A 310 8.21 -0.79 13.04
N GLU A 311 7.33 -0.63 14.03
CA GLU A 311 7.17 -1.61 15.12
C GLU A 311 6.74 -2.99 14.62
N PHE A 312 5.84 -3.04 13.63
CA PHE A 312 5.39 -4.29 13.02
C PHE A 312 6.50 -4.99 12.25
N LEU A 313 7.29 -4.24 11.47
CA LEU A 313 8.43 -4.78 10.74
C LEU A 313 9.50 -5.32 11.69
N ASP A 314 9.82 -4.60 12.77
CA ASP A 314 10.81 -5.03 13.76
C ASP A 314 10.41 -6.34 14.47
N ARG A 315 9.12 -6.53 14.77
CA ARG A 315 8.64 -7.82 15.30
C ARG A 315 8.79 -8.93 14.28
N SER A 316 8.50 -8.65 13.01
CA SER A 316 8.52 -9.64 11.94
C SER A 316 9.94 -10.11 11.57
N SER A 317 10.98 -9.28 11.76
CA SER A 317 12.38 -9.72 11.58
C SER A 317 12.94 -10.50 12.77
N SER A 318 12.32 -10.39 13.95
CA SER A 318 12.80 -11.06 15.18
C SER A 318 12.28 -12.49 15.36
N CYS A 319 11.20 -12.88 14.68
CA CYS A 319 10.54 -14.17 14.89
C CYS A 319 11.29 -15.39 14.33
N ASP A 320 12.41 -15.22 13.62
CA ASP A 320 13.22 -16.33 13.11
C ASP A 320 14.36 -16.77 14.06
N VAL A 321 14.52 -16.14 15.23
CA VAL A 321 15.66 -16.44 16.14
C VAL A 321 15.33 -17.48 17.22
N ASP A 322 14.07 -17.66 17.61
CA ASP A 322 13.69 -18.59 18.67
C ASP A 322 12.54 -19.51 18.25
N GLY A 323 12.89 -20.70 17.76
CA GLY A 323 11.99 -21.85 17.88
C GLY A 323 11.84 -22.21 19.36
N ASP A 324 10.60 -22.33 19.81
CA ASP A 324 10.12 -22.46 21.20
C ASP A 324 9.93 -21.15 21.99
N ALA A 325 8.74 -20.56 21.85
CA ALA A 325 8.10 -19.82 22.94
C ALA A 325 6.63 -20.24 23.09
N ASP A 326 6.32 -20.70 24.29
CA ASP A 326 5.06 -21.21 24.84
C ASP A 326 3.86 -20.23 24.67
N PRO A 327 2.64 -20.66 24.29
CA PRO A 327 1.57 -19.73 23.90
C PRO A 327 0.69 -19.23 25.06
N ASP A 328 1.13 -19.30 26.31
CA ASP A 328 0.37 -18.82 27.46
C ASP A 328 1.05 -17.61 28.12
N GLU A 329 0.70 -16.39 27.66
CA GLU A 329 0.50 -15.17 28.47
C GLU A 329 0.60 -13.90 27.61
N VAL A 330 -0.50 -13.46 26.98
CA VAL A 330 -0.85 -12.03 26.94
C VAL A 330 -2.38 -11.91 26.86
N HIS A 331 -3.03 -11.73 28.02
CA HIS A 331 -4.36 -11.16 28.06
C HIS A 331 -4.23 -9.62 27.94
N ALA A 332 -4.75 -9.05 26.86
CA ALA A 332 -5.06 -7.63 26.78
C ALA A 332 -6.55 -7.47 26.44
N GLU A 333 -7.24 -6.70 27.27
CA GLU A 333 -8.68 -6.45 27.23
C GLU A 333 -9.14 -5.84 25.91
N VAL A 334 -10.16 -6.46 25.31
CA VAL A 334 -10.98 -5.89 24.24
C VAL A 334 -12.08 -5.06 24.90
N VAL A 335 -12.08 -3.75 24.64
CA VAL A 335 -13.23 -2.89 24.97
C VAL A 335 -14.22 -2.95 23.82
N VAL A 336 -15.47 -3.27 24.17
CA VAL A 336 -16.66 -3.36 23.30
C VAL A 336 -17.12 -1.98 22.86
#